data_AF-X0Z1Y6-F1
#
_entry.id   AF-X0Z1Y6-F1
#
_cell.length_a   1.000
_cell.length_b   1.000
_cell.length_c   1.000
_cell.angle_alpha   90.00
_cell.angle_beta   90.00
_cell.angle_gamma   90.00
#
_symmetry.space_group_name_H-M   'P 1'
#
loop_
_entity.id
_entity.type
_entity.pdbx_description
1 polymer ?
#
loop_
_entity_poly.entity_id
_entity_poly.type
_entity_poly.pdbx_seq_one_letter_code
_entity_poly.pdbx_strand_id
1 'polypeptide(L)'
;MANGIKIGEVDSTSAIIWVRLTKHPERNVSGMPFPKRKNPRDAKNRGEYVYDIEKMEAVVPGVEGQVRFTYWPAGSKKQKKSTAWQPVLQDKDFTCQMKIGGLLPGMKYLIMAKGRCCQDSEVTCKVEGGFKTAPKADTPAKICFTVVTGQNYMNRDDSKNGHKIYPKMLGLDPDFFVHTGDIEYYDKPGPYADNVELARFKWNRMYAMPFQRAFHNKTASYFIKDDHDTLKNDCWPGQSYGDLTWENGLAIFREQVPMGDKTYRTVRWGKDLQIWLIEGRDYRSPNPMPDGPEKTILGKEQKERLFRTVKESDATFRVLISPTPIIGPDRGRKNDNHANVGFSHEGNELREFIASQENMYIVCGDRHWQYVSVFSIS
;
A
#
# COMPACT_ATOMS: atom_id res chain seq x y z
N MET A 1 16.78 -11.22 -3.47
CA MET A 1 15.44 -10.69 -3.14
C MET A 1 15.61 -9.42 -2.31
N ALA A 2 16.07 -8.34 -2.94
CA ALA A 2 16.43 -7.11 -2.24
C ALA A 2 15.22 -6.34 -1.69
N ASN A 3 14.02 -6.57 -2.23
CA ASN A 3 12.77 -5.96 -1.76
C ASN A 3 12.12 -6.68 -0.56
N GLY A 4 12.71 -7.79 -0.10
CA GLY A 4 12.17 -8.58 1.00
C GLY A 4 10.87 -9.31 0.65
N ILE A 5 10.03 -9.52 1.67
CA ILE A 5 8.68 -10.07 1.60
C ILE A 5 7.71 -8.97 2.04
N LYS A 6 6.60 -8.82 1.33
CA LYS A 6 5.44 -8.08 1.84
C LYS A 6 4.32 -9.08 2.09
N ILE A 7 3.69 -8.99 3.25
CA ILE A 7 2.52 -9.81 3.60
C ILE A 7 1.34 -8.86 3.70
N GLY A 8 0.26 -9.12 2.97
CA GLY A 8 -0.93 -8.26 2.98
C GLY A 8 -2.21 -9.04 2.90
N GLU A 9 -3.32 -8.32 2.96
CA GLU A 9 -4.68 -8.88 2.97
C GLU A 9 -4.82 -10.06 3.94
N VAL A 10 -4.18 -9.93 5.11
CA VAL A 10 -4.26 -10.95 6.16
C VAL A 10 -5.65 -10.93 6.75
N ASP A 11 -6.27 -12.09 6.91
CA ASP A 11 -7.48 -12.26 7.69
C ASP A 11 -7.27 -13.37 8.74
N SER A 12 -8.35 -13.95 9.27
CA SER A 12 -8.25 -14.99 10.29
C SER A 12 -7.72 -16.33 9.76
N THR A 13 -7.78 -16.57 8.45
CA THR A 13 -7.50 -17.86 7.82
C THR A 13 -6.66 -17.77 6.54
N SER A 14 -6.36 -16.56 6.07
CA SER A 14 -5.67 -16.33 4.80
C SER A 14 -4.72 -15.13 4.84
N ALA A 15 -3.80 -15.09 3.88
CA ALA A 15 -2.87 -14.00 3.66
C ALA A 15 -2.42 -14.00 2.19
N ILE A 16 -2.00 -12.85 1.67
CA ILE A 16 -1.30 -12.72 0.39
C ILE A 16 0.18 -12.47 0.68
N ILE A 17 1.05 -13.32 0.14
CA ILE A 17 2.51 -13.15 0.25
C ILE A 17 3.03 -12.64 -1.08
N TRP A 18 3.79 -11.56 -1.05
CA TRP A 18 4.42 -10.92 -2.20
C TRP A 18 5.95 -10.97 -2.08
N VAL A 19 6.63 -11.22 -3.18
CA VAL A 19 8.10 -11.14 -3.31
C VAL A 19 8.49 -10.65 -4.70
N ARG A 20 9.71 -10.13 -4.82
CA ARG A 20 10.35 -9.84 -6.10
C ARG A 20 11.72 -10.52 -6.19
N LEU A 21 11.99 -11.20 -7.30
CA LEU A 21 13.30 -11.81 -7.55
C LEU A 21 14.25 -10.76 -8.16
N THR A 22 15.46 -10.68 -7.61
CA THR A 22 16.41 -9.61 -7.89
C THR A 22 17.79 -10.18 -8.16
N LYS A 23 18.55 -9.58 -9.11
CA LYS A 23 19.92 -10.00 -9.44
C LYS A 23 20.84 -9.95 -8.22
N HIS A 24 20.63 -8.95 -7.35
CA HIS A 24 21.44 -8.72 -6.15
C HIS A 24 20.60 -8.76 -4.87
N PRO A 25 21.20 -9.11 -3.71
CA PRO A 25 20.50 -9.11 -2.42
C PRO A 25 20.24 -7.70 -1.87
N GLU A 26 20.94 -6.69 -2.37
CA GLU A 26 20.83 -5.29 -1.94
C GLU A 26 20.66 -4.37 -3.17
N ARG A 27 20.14 -3.17 -2.92
CA ARG A 27 20.12 -2.10 -3.94
C ARG A 27 21.52 -1.58 -4.22
N ASN A 28 21.72 -1.00 -5.41
CA ASN A 28 22.97 -0.34 -5.75
C ASN A 28 23.13 0.98 -4.98
N VAL A 29 24.09 1.08 -4.06
CA VAL A 29 24.36 2.33 -3.29
C VAL A 29 25.49 3.17 -3.88
N SER A 30 26.16 2.67 -4.92
CA SER A 30 27.28 3.34 -5.61
C SER A 30 26.94 3.71 -7.05
N GLY A 31 25.65 3.71 -7.39
CA GLY A 31 25.18 4.07 -8.72
C GLY A 31 25.23 5.58 -8.97
N MET A 32 25.06 5.98 -10.22
CA MET A 32 25.01 7.38 -10.63
C MET A 32 23.66 8.00 -10.25
N PRO A 33 23.62 9.27 -9.83
CA PRO A 33 22.35 9.96 -9.65
C PRO A 33 21.63 10.10 -11.01
N PHE A 34 20.30 10.11 -10.98
CA PHE A 34 19.52 10.40 -12.18
C PHE A 34 19.84 11.80 -12.73
N PRO A 35 19.95 11.96 -14.06
CA PRO A 35 20.11 13.28 -14.67
C PRO A 35 18.95 14.19 -14.28
N LYS A 36 19.25 15.46 -14.02
CA LYS A 36 18.24 16.47 -13.74
C LYS A 36 17.43 16.74 -15.00
N ARG A 37 16.11 16.83 -14.86
CA ARG A 37 15.19 17.30 -15.90
C ARG A 37 14.08 18.16 -15.29
N LYS A 38 13.40 18.93 -16.14
CA LYS A 38 12.17 19.65 -15.75
C LYS A 38 11.03 18.65 -15.57
N ASN A 39 10.01 19.03 -14.81
CA ASN A 39 8.86 18.16 -14.55
C ASN A 39 8.08 17.88 -15.85
N PRO A 40 7.93 16.62 -16.28
CA PRO A 40 7.25 16.24 -17.54
C PRO A 40 5.73 16.42 -17.51
N ARG A 41 5.16 16.93 -16.40
CA ARG A 41 3.75 17.34 -16.31
C ARG A 41 3.38 18.25 -17.48
N ASP A 42 4.19 19.28 -17.72
CA ASP A 42 4.01 20.18 -18.87
C ASP A 42 4.54 19.51 -20.14
N ALA A 43 3.72 19.49 -21.20
CA ALA A 43 4.09 18.88 -22.47
C ALA A 43 5.39 19.44 -23.05
N LYS A 44 5.67 20.74 -22.87
CA LYS A 44 6.92 21.40 -23.31
C LYS A 44 8.18 20.88 -22.62
N ASN A 45 8.06 20.22 -21.47
CA ASN A 45 9.16 19.63 -20.73
C ASN A 45 9.36 18.15 -21.08
N ARG A 46 8.48 17.57 -21.91
CA ARG A 46 8.60 16.20 -22.42
C ARG A 46 9.61 16.22 -23.55
N GLY A 47 10.72 15.55 -23.33
CA GLY A 47 11.82 15.40 -24.28
C GLY A 47 12.61 14.15 -23.92
N GLU A 48 13.61 13.84 -24.72
CA GLU A 48 14.44 12.66 -24.49
C GLU A 48 15.06 12.69 -23.08
N TYR A 49 14.82 11.63 -22.31
CA TYR A 49 15.40 11.48 -20.97
C TYR A 49 16.36 10.30 -20.98
N VAL A 50 17.63 10.60 -21.29
CA VAL A 50 18.67 9.58 -21.45
C VAL A 50 19.24 9.19 -20.09
N TYR A 51 19.08 7.93 -19.72
CA TYR A 51 19.70 7.30 -18.56
C TYR A 51 19.90 5.81 -18.85
N ASP A 52 20.81 5.19 -18.10
CA ASP A 52 20.95 3.73 -18.07
C ASP A 52 20.51 3.26 -16.69
N ILE A 53 19.32 2.65 -16.63
CA ILE A 53 18.68 2.28 -15.37
C ILE A 53 19.57 1.37 -14.51
N GLU A 54 20.35 0.47 -15.14
CA GLU A 54 21.22 -0.48 -14.41
C GLU A 54 22.38 0.22 -13.70
N LYS A 55 22.75 1.42 -14.14
CA LYS A 55 23.81 2.24 -13.53
C LYS A 55 23.30 3.22 -12.48
N MET A 56 21.98 3.37 -12.32
CA MET A 56 21.41 4.39 -11.43
C MET A 56 21.55 4.02 -9.95
N GLU A 57 21.71 5.05 -9.12
CA GLU A 57 21.69 4.91 -7.66
C GLU A 57 20.33 4.33 -7.21
N ALA A 58 20.39 3.46 -6.21
CA ALA A 58 19.29 2.74 -5.61
C ALA A 58 18.54 1.76 -6.54
N VAL A 59 19.05 1.50 -7.75
CA VAL A 59 18.45 0.49 -8.64
C VAL A 59 18.51 -0.90 -8.00
N VAL A 60 17.44 -1.66 -8.25
CA VAL A 60 17.30 -3.05 -7.85
C VAL A 60 16.95 -3.86 -9.09
N PRO A 61 17.94 -4.32 -9.88
CA PRO A 61 17.68 -5.07 -11.09
C PRO A 61 16.94 -6.38 -10.76
N GLY A 62 15.85 -6.63 -11.48
CA GLY A 62 15.11 -7.88 -11.40
C GLY A 62 15.76 -9.00 -12.21
N VAL A 63 15.38 -10.24 -11.93
CA VAL A 63 15.84 -11.41 -12.69
C VAL A 63 14.71 -12.42 -12.78
N GLU A 64 14.56 -13.06 -13.94
CA GLU A 64 13.59 -14.12 -14.13
C GLU A 64 13.99 -15.37 -13.33
N GLY A 65 12.99 -16.21 -13.06
CA GLY A 65 13.20 -17.50 -12.46
C GLY A 65 11.93 -18.02 -11.83
N GLN A 66 12.07 -18.75 -10.72
CA GLN A 66 10.94 -19.28 -9.99
C GLN A 66 11.04 -19.00 -8.50
N VAL A 67 9.89 -18.73 -7.88
CA VAL A 67 9.77 -18.55 -6.44
C VAL A 67 8.74 -19.48 -5.82
N ARG A 68 8.91 -19.81 -4.54
CA ARG A 68 7.87 -20.46 -3.74
C ARG A 68 7.91 -19.97 -2.31
N PHE A 69 6.80 -20.17 -1.61
CA PHE A 69 6.67 -19.84 -0.20
C PHE A 69 6.52 -21.11 0.62
N THR A 70 7.28 -21.19 1.71
CA THR A 70 7.14 -22.21 2.73
C THR A 70 6.75 -21.53 4.04
N TYR A 71 5.69 -21.98 4.70
CA TYR A 71 5.17 -21.33 5.91
C TYR A 71 4.71 -22.34 6.96
N TRP A 72 4.77 -21.95 8.23
CA TRP A 72 4.36 -22.77 9.37
C TRP A 72 3.98 -21.90 10.58
N PRO A 73 3.09 -22.37 11.48
CA PRO A 73 2.85 -21.71 12.76
C PRO A 73 4.16 -21.64 13.57
N ALA A 74 4.46 -20.50 14.19
CA ALA A 74 5.73 -20.27 14.89
C ALA A 74 6.02 -21.33 15.97
N GLY A 75 4.99 -21.86 16.62
CA GLY A 75 5.09 -22.94 17.62
C GLY A 75 5.13 -24.36 17.06
N SER A 76 5.01 -24.58 15.75
CA SER A 76 4.90 -25.93 15.17
C SER A 76 5.50 -26.03 13.77
N LYS A 77 6.84 -26.19 13.71
CA LYS A 77 7.59 -26.41 12.46
C LYS A 77 7.18 -27.68 11.71
N LYS A 78 6.55 -28.65 12.40
CA LYS A 78 6.02 -29.89 11.80
C LYS A 78 4.83 -29.63 10.87
N GLN A 79 4.04 -28.56 11.09
CA GLN A 79 2.90 -28.19 10.25
C GLN A 79 3.31 -27.32 9.05
N LYS A 80 4.49 -27.57 8.50
CA LYS A 80 5.03 -26.80 7.38
C LYS A 80 4.28 -27.12 6.09
N LYS A 81 3.82 -26.08 5.41
CA LYS A 81 3.22 -26.13 4.06
C LYS A 81 4.14 -25.41 3.08
N SER A 82 4.10 -25.81 1.81
CA SER A 82 4.79 -25.09 0.73
C SER A 82 3.86 -24.91 -0.46
N THR A 83 3.95 -23.76 -1.12
CA THR A 83 3.28 -23.53 -2.39
C THR A 83 4.02 -24.26 -3.52
N ALA A 84 3.34 -24.42 -4.65
CA ALA A 84 4.01 -24.74 -5.91
C ALA A 84 5.00 -23.62 -6.28
N TRP A 85 6.03 -23.98 -7.05
CA TRP A 85 6.92 -23.00 -7.68
C TRP A 85 6.14 -22.19 -8.71
N GLN A 86 6.32 -20.87 -8.69
CA GLN A 86 5.71 -19.93 -9.63
C GLN A 86 6.79 -19.21 -10.42
N PRO A 87 6.64 -19.03 -11.74
CA PRO A 87 7.54 -18.20 -12.51
C PRO A 87 7.43 -16.73 -12.10
N VAL A 88 8.53 -16.01 -12.24
CA VAL A 88 8.59 -14.55 -12.19
C VAL A 88 9.19 -14.05 -13.49
N LEU A 89 8.50 -13.12 -14.14
CA LEU A 89 8.75 -12.73 -15.52
C LEU A 89 9.02 -11.22 -15.61
N GLN A 90 9.79 -10.81 -16.62
CA GLN A 90 10.16 -9.39 -16.82
C GLN A 90 8.95 -8.48 -17.01
N ASP A 91 7.92 -8.92 -17.73
CA ASP A 91 6.72 -8.14 -18.02
C ASP A 91 5.87 -7.83 -16.77
N LYS A 92 6.07 -8.59 -15.67
CA LYS A 92 5.45 -8.40 -14.35
C LYS A 92 6.43 -7.91 -13.28
N ASP A 93 7.48 -7.21 -13.69
CA ASP A 93 8.56 -6.71 -12.83
C ASP A 93 9.18 -7.77 -11.92
N PHE A 94 9.22 -9.02 -12.37
CA PHE A 94 9.81 -10.14 -11.62
C PHE A 94 9.16 -10.37 -10.24
N THR A 95 7.92 -9.90 -10.09
CA THR A 95 7.13 -10.03 -8.87
C THR A 95 6.33 -11.33 -8.87
N CYS A 96 6.04 -11.85 -7.69
CA CYS A 96 5.08 -12.92 -7.48
C CYS A 96 4.27 -12.59 -6.23
N GLN A 97 2.95 -12.71 -6.34
CA GLN A 97 2.04 -12.69 -5.21
C GLN A 97 1.19 -13.95 -5.18
N MET A 98 1.03 -14.55 -4.01
CA MET A 98 0.24 -15.77 -3.82
C MET A 98 -0.62 -15.68 -2.57
N LYS A 99 -1.92 -15.95 -2.74
CA LYS A 99 -2.82 -16.17 -1.61
C LYS A 99 -2.56 -17.54 -1.00
N ILE A 100 -2.37 -17.59 0.30
CA ILE A 100 -2.34 -18.81 1.12
C ILE A 100 -3.58 -18.84 2.01
N GLY A 101 -4.11 -20.04 2.27
CA GLY A 101 -5.34 -20.24 3.04
C GLY A 101 -5.24 -21.42 4.01
N GLY A 102 -6.31 -21.62 4.79
CA GLY A 102 -6.35 -22.66 5.81
C GLY A 102 -5.33 -22.40 6.93
N LEU A 103 -5.13 -21.14 7.27
CA LEU A 103 -4.34 -20.69 8.41
C LEU A 103 -5.16 -20.75 9.69
N LEU A 104 -4.48 -20.92 10.82
CA LEU A 104 -5.08 -20.88 12.15
C LEU A 104 -5.31 -19.42 12.55
N PRO A 105 -6.50 -19.05 13.06
CA PRO A 105 -6.76 -17.70 13.58
C PRO A 105 -5.89 -17.33 14.77
N GLY A 106 -5.56 -16.05 14.91
CA GLY A 106 -4.79 -15.49 16.03
C GLY A 106 -3.37 -16.03 16.18
N MET A 107 -2.79 -16.61 15.13
CA MET A 107 -1.54 -17.36 15.16
C MET A 107 -0.41 -16.59 14.49
N LYS A 108 0.77 -16.57 15.13
CA LYS A 108 2.00 -16.10 14.48
C LYS A 108 2.51 -17.17 13.50
N TYR A 109 2.72 -16.78 12.25
CA TYR A 109 3.28 -17.60 11.19
C TYR A 109 4.68 -17.12 10.80
N LEU A 110 5.56 -18.07 10.52
CA LEU A 110 6.86 -17.84 9.90
C LEU A 110 6.77 -18.19 8.41
N ILE A 111 7.41 -17.39 7.56
CA ILE A 111 7.48 -17.56 6.11
C ILE A 111 8.96 -17.65 5.70
N MET A 112 9.22 -18.51 4.74
CA MET A 112 10.46 -18.58 3.98
C MET A 112 10.11 -18.50 2.49
N ALA A 113 10.44 -17.39 1.83
CA ALA A 113 10.42 -17.31 0.38
C ALA A 113 11.75 -17.86 -0.17
N LYS A 114 11.68 -18.68 -1.21
CA LYS A 114 12.85 -19.29 -1.88
C LYS A 114 12.81 -18.96 -3.35
N GLY A 115 13.96 -18.66 -3.94
CA GLY A 115 14.13 -18.41 -5.38
C GLY A 115 15.11 -19.40 -6.01
N ARG A 116 14.85 -19.76 -7.27
CA ARG A 116 15.72 -20.59 -8.12
C ARG A 116 15.70 -20.06 -9.56
N CYS A 117 16.72 -20.42 -10.36
CA CYS A 117 16.86 -19.95 -11.74
C CYS A 117 15.81 -20.56 -12.66
N CYS A 118 15.62 -21.88 -12.61
CA CYS A 118 14.66 -22.57 -13.47
C CYS A 118 14.14 -23.85 -12.78
N GLN A 119 13.28 -24.58 -13.49
CA GLN A 119 12.79 -25.86 -12.99
C GLN A 119 13.96 -26.80 -12.69
N ASP A 120 13.87 -27.49 -11.55
CA ASP A 120 14.84 -28.45 -11.03
C ASP A 120 16.26 -27.91 -10.73
N SER A 121 16.49 -26.60 -10.86
CA SER A 121 17.71 -25.97 -10.36
C SER A 121 17.70 -25.84 -8.84
N GLU A 122 18.90 -25.75 -8.26
CA GLU A 122 19.10 -25.47 -6.84
C GLU A 122 18.49 -24.12 -6.42
N VAL A 123 18.17 -24.02 -5.13
CA VAL A 123 17.71 -22.77 -4.51
C VAL A 123 18.90 -21.83 -4.34
N THR A 124 18.86 -20.67 -5.00
CA THR A 124 19.96 -19.70 -5.00
C THR A 124 19.77 -18.56 -4.02
N CYS A 125 18.53 -18.29 -3.60
CA CYS A 125 18.26 -17.25 -2.60
C CYS A 125 17.07 -17.59 -1.71
N LYS A 126 17.08 -17.00 -0.51
CA LYS A 126 16.00 -17.11 0.47
C LYS A 126 15.82 -15.78 1.20
N VAL A 127 14.60 -15.51 1.64
CA VAL A 127 14.29 -14.44 2.59
C VAL A 127 13.26 -14.95 3.57
N GLU A 128 13.41 -14.54 4.83
CA GLU A 128 12.55 -14.94 5.93
C GLU A 128 11.63 -13.79 6.30
N GLY A 129 10.42 -14.14 6.73
CA GLY A 129 9.44 -13.20 7.22
C GLY A 129 8.45 -13.84 8.17
N GLY A 130 7.44 -13.08 8.56
CA GLY A 130 6.38 -13.56 9.43
C GLY A 130 5.26 -12.54 9.57
N PHE A 131 4.13 -13.02 10.09
CA PHE A 131 2.94 -12.23 10.33
C PHE A 131 2.06 -12.91 11.37
N LYS A 132 1.01 -12.24 11.83
CA LYS A 132 -0.02 -12.82 12.69
C LYS A 132 -1.36 -12.79 11.96
N THR A 133 -2.10 -13.89 11.97
CA THR A 133 -3.47 -13.91 11.48
C THR A 133 -4.42 -13.22 12.46
N ALA A 134 -5.50 -12.66 11.94
CA ALA A 134 -6.54 -12.10 12.79
C ALA A 134 -7.14 -13.18 13.72
N PRO A 135 -7.51 -12.85 14.97
CA PRO A 135 -8.33 -13.74 15.78
C PRO A 135 -9.70 -13.96 15.12
N LYS A 136 -10.42 -15.02 15.54
CA LYS A 136 -11.79 -15.24 15.07
C LYS A 136 -12.70 -14.07 15.48
N ALA A 137 -13.72 -13.80 14.67
CA ALA A 137 -14.62 -12.66 14.84
C ALA A 137 -15.38 -12.63 16.19
N ASP A 138 -15.50 -13.77 16.87
CA ASP A 138 -16.14 -13.93 18.17
C ASP A 138 -15.16 -13.87 19.36
N THR A 139 -13.86 -13.79 19.10
CA THR A 139 -12.80 -13.90 20.10
C THR A 139 -12.25 -12.52 20.48
N PRO A 140 -12.45 -12.04 21.72
CA PRO A 140 -11.82 -10.82 22.20
C PRO A 140 -10.30 -10.92 22.16
N ALA A 141 -9.64 -9.84 21.74
CA ALA A 141 -8.18 -9.81 21.66
C ALA A 141 -7.66 -8.38 21.72
N LYS A 142 -6.52 -8.20 22.40
CA LYS A 142 -5.77 -6.95 22.30
C LYS A 142 -5.16 -6.87 20.90
N ILE A 143 -5.53 -5.84 20.15
CA ILE A 143 -5.00 -5.56 18.81
C ILE A 143 -4.14 -4.29 18.86
N CYS A 144 -2.92 -4.37 18.35
CA CYS A 144 -2.04 -3.23 18.13
C CYS A 144 -1.81 -3.06 16.64
N PHE A 145 -2.04 -1.87 16.11
CA PHE A 145 -1.72 -1.56 14.71
C PHE A 145 -1.16 -0.15 14.57
N THR A 146 -0.42 0.06 13.49
CA THR A 146 0.19 1.35 13.15
C THR A 146 -0.30 1.82 11.80
N VAL A 147 -0.44 3.13 11.62
CA VAL A 147 -0.88 3.75 10.37
C VAL A 147 0.12 4.82 9.94
N VAL A 148 0.50 4.82 8.66
CA VAL A 148 1.42 5.80 8.06
C VAL A 148 0.85 6.31 6.74
N THR A 149 1.14 7.57 6.44
CA THR A 149 0.98 8.21 5.14
C THR A 149 2.29 8.91 4.79
N GLY A 150 2.50 9.25 3.52
CA GLY A 150 3.55 10.19 3.12
C GLY A 150 4.95 9.71 3.43
N GLN A 151 5.55 8.93 2.53
CA GLN A 151 6.92 8.42 2.69
C GLN A 151 7.86 8.82 1.55
N ASN A 152 7.78 10.06 1.06
CA ASN A 152 8.60 10.50 -0.06
C ASN A 152 10.09 10.15 0.14
N TYR A 153 10.67 9.44 -0.84
CA TYR A 153 12.05 8.96 -0.80
C TYR A 153 13.04 10.08 -0.47
N MET A 154 12.84 11.27 -1.02
CA MET A 154 13.75 12.41 -0.83
C MET A 154 13.69 13.01 0.58
N ASN A 155 12.64 12.73 1.36
CA ASN A 155 12.44 13.23 2.71
C ASN A 155 12.79 12.21 3.81
N ARG A 156 13.46 11.11 3.45
CA ARG A 156 13.97 10.13 4.41
C ARG A 156 14.95 10.77 5.41
N ASP A 157 14.69 10.53 6.69
CA ASP A 157 15.48 11.06 7.81
C ASP A 157 16.76 10.25 8.11
N ASP A 158 16.97 9.14 7.39
CA ASP A 158 18.24 8.43 7.24
C ASP A 158 18.48 8.10 5.76
N SER A 159 19.47 8.76 5.14
CA SER A 159 19.77 8.61 3.72
C SER A 159 20.20 7.20 3.34
N LYS A 160 20.81 6.45 4.28
CA LYS A 160 21.35 5.10 4.08
C LYS A 160 20.31 4.02 4.38
N ASN A 161 19.49 4.21 5.41
CA ASN A 161 18.63 3.15 5.94
C ASN A 161 17.14 3.34 5.65
N GLY A 162 16.66 4.56 5.41
CA GLY A 162 15.26 4.86 5.10
C GLY A 162 14.61 5.76 6.14
N HIS A 163 13.33 5.55 6.45
CA HIS A 163 12.62 6.38 7.42
C HIS A 163 12.73 5.76 8.82
N LYS A 164 13.22 6.50 9.83
CA LYS A 164 13.41 5.95 11.20
C LYS A 164 12.10 5.61 11.90
N ILE A 165 10.94 6.02 11.36
CA ILE A 165 9.65 5.62 11.92
C ILE A 165 9.44 4.09 11.86
N TYR A 166 9.94 3.41 10.82
CA TYR A 166 9.76 1.96 10.64
C TYR A 166 10.35 1.12 11.77
N PRO A 167 11.63 1.30 12.20
CA PRO A 167 12.14 0.57 13.36
C PRO A 167 11.45 0.95 14.68
N LYS A 168 10.90 2.18 14.80
CA LYS A 168 10.12 2.57 15.99
C LYS A 168 8.77 1.86 16.03
N MET A 169 8.07 1.80 14.90
CA MET A 169 6.84 1.01 14.77
C MET A 169 7.09 -0.47 14.99
N LEU A 170 8.18 -1.02 14.45
CA LEU A 170 8.54 -2.43 14.66
C LEU A 170 8.71 -2.77 16.15
N GLY A 171 9.23 -1.83 16.95
CA GLY A 171 9.38 -1.98 18.40
C GLY A 171 8.05 -2.06 19.17
N LEU A 172 6.92 -1.72 18.54
CA LEU A 172 5.58 -1.86 19.12
C LEU A 172 5.00 -3.28 18.94
N ASP A 173 5.65 -4.16 18.18
CA ASP A 173 5.14 -5.49 17.75
C ASP A 173 3.70 -5.41 17.19
N PRO A 174 3.43 -4.56 16.17
CA PRO A 174 2.08 -4.41 15.63
C PRO A 174 1.58 -5.70 15.01
N ASP A 175 0.31 -6.04 15.27
CA ASP A 175 -0.37 -7.16 14.62
C ASP A 175 -0.51 -6.92 13.11
N PHE A 176 -0.73 -5.65 12.73
CA PHE A 176 -0.70 -5.20 11.33
C PHE A 176 -0.36 -3.71 11.19
N PHE A 177 -0.11 -3.32 9.95
CA PHE A 177 0.21 -1.97 9.52
C PHE A 177 -0.76 -1.54 8.43
N VAL A 178 -1.07 -0.24 8.36
CA VAL A 178 -1.82 0.35 7.24
C VAL A 178 -1.04 1.50 6.63
N HIS A 179 -0.81 1.45 5.32
CA HIS A 179 -0.32 2.60 4.56
C HIS A 179 -1.50 3.28 3.88
N THR A 180 -1.78 4.53 4.23
CA THR A 180 -2.96 5.25 3.71
C THR A 180 -2.63 6.04 2.44
N GLY A 181 -1.88 5.44 1.52
CA GLY A 181 -1.44 6.10 0.30
C GLY A 181 -0.31 7.11 0.51
N ASP A 182 0.06 7.80 -0.56
CA ASP A 182 1.31 8.57 -0.64
C ASP A 182 2.53 7.67 -0.33
N ILE A 183 2.42 6.42 -0.81
CA ILE A 183 3.45 5.38 -0.68
C ILE A 183 4.64 5.73 -1.57
N GLU A 184 4.35 6.21 -2.76
CA GLU A 184 5.31 6.70 -3.72
C GLU A 184 4.89 8.08 -4.20
N TYR A 185 5.82 8.78 -4.85
CA TYR A 185 5.59 10.10 -5.40
C TYR A 185 6.10 10.18 -6.83
N TYR A 186 5.30 9.77 -7.80
CA TYR A 186 5.73 9.72 -9.20
C TYR A 186 6.10 11.09 -9.76
N ASP A 187 5.37 12.13 -9.37
CA ASP A 187 5.54 13.51 -9.82
C ASP A 187 6.56 14.35 -9.02
N LYS A 188 7.37 13.71 -8.17
CA LYS A 188 8.52 14.31 -7.49
C LYS A 188 9.84 13.88 -8.15
N PRO A 189 10.88 14.75 -8.14
CA PRO A 189 12.14 14.48 -8.84
C PRO A 189 12.97 13.37 -8.18
N GLY A 190 14.03 12.99 -8.91
CA GLY A 190 15.02 12.01 -8.49
C GLY A 190 14.60 10.55 -8.66
N PRO A 191 14.12 10.08 -9.83
CA PRO A 191 13.69 10.82 -11.02
C PRO A 191 12.20 11.22 -10.91
N TYR A 192 11.67 12.02 -11.84
CA TYR A 192 10.22 11.99 -12.10
C TYR A 192 9.87 10.63 -12.72
N ALA A 193 8.78 9.98 -12.31
CA ALA A 193 8.38 8.67 -12.82
C ALA A 193 7.19 8.80 -13.76
N ASP A 194 7.48 9.14 -15.01
CA ASP A 194 6.52 9.45 -16.06
C ASP A 194 6.35 8.30 -17.06
N ASN A 195 6.84 7.11 -16.73
CA ASN A 195 6.66 5.88 -17.48
C ASN A 195 6.69 4.67 -16.51
N VAL A 196 6.35 3.49 -17.01
CA VAL A 196 6.26 2.24 -16.22
C VAL A 196 7.60 1.85 -15.58
N GLU A 197 8.71 1.99 -16.30
CA GLU A 197 10.06 1.63 -15.82
C GLU A 197 10.45 2.47 -14.59
N LEU A 198 10.27 3.79 -14.67
CA LEU A 198 10.62 4.70 -13.58
C LEU A 198 9.66 4.60 -12.40
N ALA A 199 8.38 4.28 -12.65
CA ALA A 199 7.42 4.00 -11.58
C ALA A 199 7.81 2.72 -10.82
N ARG A 200 8.10 1.62 -11.52
CA ARG A 200 8.64 0.38 -10.91
C ARG A 200 9.95 0.64 -10.19
N PHE A 201 10.87 1.42 -10.76
CA PHE A 201 12.11 1.82 -10.09
C PHE A 201 11.83 2.47 -8.73
N LYS A 202 10.86 3.39 -8.63
CA LYS A 202 10.51 4.08 -7.38
C LYS A 202 10.02 3.12 -6.29
N TRP A 203 9.09 2.23 -6.63
CA TRP A 203 8.66 1.16 -5.72
C TRP A 203 9.83 0.28 -5.27
N ASN A 204 10.66 -0.14 -6.23
CA ASN A 204 11.75 -1.06 -5.98
C ASN A 204 12.83 -0.45 -5.07
N ARG A 205 13.20 0.82 -5.24
CA ARG A 205 14.18 1.46 -4.34
C ARG A 205 13.66 1.62 -2.92
N MET A 206 12.37 1.96 -2.76
CA MET A 206 11.80 2.31 -1.47
C MET A 206 11.78 1.10 -0.55
N TYR A 207 11.29 -0.03 -1.06
CA TYR A 207 11.20 -1.27 -0.31
C TYR A 207 12.50 -2.07 -0.27
N ALA A 208 13.55 -1.62 -0.96
CA ALA A 208 14.92 -2.11 -0.77
C ALA A 208 15.71 -1.31 0.29
N MET A 209 15.11 -0.27 0.88
CA MET A 209 15.71 0.43 2.02
C MET A 209 15.67 -0.47 3.27
N PRO A 210 16.76 -0.56 4.05
CA PRO A 210 16.88 -1.46 5.19
C PRO A 210 15.75 -1.38 6.21
N PHE A 211 15.31 -0.18 6.59
CA PHE A 211 14.27 0.00 7.61
C PHE A 211 12.89 -0.48 7.14
N GLN A 212 12.50 -0.10 5.92
CA GLN A 212 11.25 -0.53 5.29
C GLN A 212 11.24 -2.05 5.12
N ARG A 213 12.31 -2.60 4.55
CA ARG A 213 12.43 -4.03 4.29
C ARG A 213 12.35 -4.85 5.58
N ALA A 214 13.08 -4.45 6.62
CA ALA A 214 13.07 -5.14 7.90
C ALA A 214 11.67 -5.12 8.55
N PHE A 215 10.95 -4.00 8.44
CA PHE A 215 9.59 -3.87 8.96
C PHE A 215 8.59 -4.75 8.21
N HIS A 216 8.54 -4.64 6.87
CA HIS A 216 7.55 -5.37 6.07
C HIS A 216 7.80 -6.87 5.99
N ASN A 217 9.05 -7.32 6.18
CA ASN A 217 9.33 -8.75 6.35
C ASN A 217 8.61 -9.36 7.57
N LYS A 218 8.30 -8.55 8.60
CA LYS A 218 7.78 -9.03 9.89
C LYS A 218 6.36 -8.56 10.23
N THR A 219 5.78 -7.70 9.41
CA THR A 219 4.52 -7.01 9.73
C THR A 219 3.54 -7.13 8.56
N ALA A 220 2.36 -7.69 8.83
CA ALA A 220 1.27 -7.68 7.87
C ALA A 220 0.88 -6.25 7.51
N SER A 221 0.60 -5.97 6.24
CA SER A 221 0.41 -4.61 5.72
C SER A 221 -0.85 -4.55 4.86
N TYR A 222 -1.74 -3.62 5.17
CA TYR A 222 -2.82 -3.20 4.29
C TYR A 222 -2.40 -1.93 3.57
N PHE A 223 -2.27 -1.99 2.26
CA PHE A 223 -1.97 -0.82 1.44
C PHE A 223 -3.27 -0.20 0.94
N ILE A 224 -3.35 1.12 1.03
CA ILE A 224 -4.34 1.97 0.38
C ILE A 224 -3.56 2.90 -0.54
N LYS A 225 -4.18 3.27 -1.66
CA LYS A 225 -3.56 4.14 -2.66
C LYS A 225 -4.00 5.59 -2.48
N ASP A 226 -3.13 6.53 -2.81
CA ASP A 226 -3.48 7.94 -3.01
C ASP A 226 -3.08 8.44 -4.43
N ASP A 227 -3.11 9.74 -4.68
CA ASP A 227 -2.84 10.36 -5.98
C ASP A 227 -1.39 10.17 -6.44
N HIS A 228 -0.42 10.29 -5.53
CA HIS A 228 1.00 10.27 -5.85
C HIS A 228 1.56 8.87 -6.20
N ASP A 229 0.90 7.82 -5.72
CA ASP A 229 1.12 6.42 -6.09
C ASP A 229 0.11 5.90 -7.13
N THR A 230 -0.77 6.79 -7.62
CA THR A 230 -1.57 6.58 -8.84
C THR A 230 -0.88 7.21 -10.06
N LEU A 231 -0.66 8.54 -10.04
CA LEU A 231 -0.05 9.29 -11.13
C LEU A 231 0.70 10.55 -10.67
N LYS A 232 -0.01 11.49 -10.05
CA LYS A 232 0.47 12.84 -9.71
C LYS A 232 -0.53 13.54 -8.80
N ASN A 233 -0.11 14.63 -8.18
CA ASN A 233 -0.93 15.46 -7.30
C ASN A 233 -2.36 15.70 -7.83
N ASP A 234 -3.36 15.42 -7.00
CA ASP A 234 -4.81 15.56 -7.19
C ASP A 234 -5.35 14.87 -8.46
N CYS A 235 -4.78 13.74 -8.86
CA CYS A 235 -5.22 13.06 -10.08
C CYS A 235 -6.59 12.37 -9.95
N TRP A 236 -7.23 12.16 -11.10
CA TRP A 236 -8.52 11.47 -11.25
C TRP A 236 -8.54 10.64 -12.54
N PRO A 237 -9.54 9.75 -12.72
CA PRO A 237 -9.64 8.87 -13.88
C PRO A 237 -9.51 9.56 -15.24
N GLY A 238 -8.81 8.88 -16.16
CA GLY A 238 -8.60 9.36 -17.54
C GLY A 238 -7.41 10.31 -17.74
N GLN A 239 -6.64 10.61 -16.69
CA GLN A 239 -5.43 11.43 -16.80
C GLN A 239 -4.16 10.59 -17.05
N SER A 240 -3.06 11.26 -17.41
CA SER A 240 -1.71 10.67 -17.47
C SER A 240 -0.66 11.54 -16.75
N TYR A 241 0.53 11.00 -16.53
CA TYR A 241 1.71 11.75 -16.10
C TYR A 241 2.90 11.41 -17.03
N GLY A 242 3.17 12.30 -17.98
CA GLY A 242 3.99 11.98 -19.16
C GLY A 242 3.37 10.82 -19.92
N ASP A 243 4.13 9.73 -20.07
CA ASP A 243 3.73 8.51 -20.79
C ASP A 243 3.06 7.47 -19.88
N LEU A 244 3.09 7.67 -18.56
CA LEU A 244 2.40 6.82 -17.60
C LEU A 244 0.89 7.09 -17.66
N THR A 245 0.13 6.14 -18.19
CA THR A 245 -1.34 6.23 -18.28
C THR A 245 -2.01 5.93 -16.95
N TRP A 246 -3.29 6.30 -16.82
CA TRP A 246 -4.12 5.94 -15.67
C TRP A 246 -4.10 4.43 -15.38
N GLU A 247 -4.30 3.62 -16.42
CA GLU A 247 -4.32 2.16 -16.34
C GLU A 247 -2.97 1.59 -15.91
N ASN A 248 -1.86 2.20 -16.35
CA ASN A 248 -0.54 1.82 -15.85
C ASN A 248 -0.42 2.10 -14.35
N GLY A 249 -0.84 3.27 -13.87
CA GLY A 249 -0.85 3.59 -12.44
C GLY A 249 -1.66 2.58 -11.62
N LEU A 250 -2.87 2.23 -12.09
CA LEU A 250 -3.73 1.22 -11.46
C LEU A 250 -3.08 -0.17 -11.41
N ALA A 251 -2.44 -0.57 -12.50
CA ALA A 251 -1.80 -1.88 -12.63
C ALA A 251 -0.52 -1.97 -11.77
N ILE A 252 0.32 -0.94 -11.78
CA ILE A 252 1.57 -0.90 -11.01
C ILE A 252 1.30 -0.98 -9.52
N PHE A 253 0.29 -0.26 -9.01
CA PHE A 253 -0.07 -0.38 -7.59
C PHE A 253 -0.40 -1.84 -7.21
N ARG A 254 -1.27 -2.51 -7.98
CA ARG A 254 -1.65 -3.92 -7.74
C ARG A 254 -0.51 -4.92 -7.99
N GLU A 255 0.48 -4.56 -8.80
CA GLU A 255 1.70 -5.34 -9.03
C GLU A 255 2.66 -5.25 -7.84
N GLN A 256 2.79 -4.06 -7.23
CA GLN A 256 3.87 -3.76 -6.29
C GLN A 256 3.51 -3.98 -4.81
N VAL A 257 2.23 -4.22 -4.49
CA VAL A 257 1.76 -4.54 -3.14
C VAL A 257 0.93 -5.83 -3.12
N PRO A 258 0.94 -6.60 -2.01
CA PRO A 258 0.05 -7.75 -1.83
C PRO A 258 -1.40 -7.26 -1.76
N MET A 259 -2.12 -7.34 -2.87
CA MET A 259 -3.46 -6.77 -3.03
C MET A 259 -4.45 -7.85 -3.51
N GLY A 260 -5.64 -7.83 -2.93
CA GLY A 260 -6.74 -8.70 -3.36
C GLY A 260 -7.48 -8.14 -4.58
N ASP A 261 -8.61 -8.76 -4.90
CA ASP A 261 -9.40 -8.38 -6.08
C ASP A 261 -9.93 -6.95 -6.02
N LYS A 262 -10.25 -6.46 -4.81
CA LYS A 262 -10.77 -5.11 -4.56
C LYS A 262 -9.82 -4.30 -3.69
N THR A 263 -9.58 -3.07 -4.09
CA THR A 263 -8.75 -2.07 -3.38
C THR A 263 -9.48 -1.43 -2.19
N TYR A 264 -10.81 -1.40 -2.24
CA TYR A 264 -11.66 -1.13 -1.07
C TYR A 264 -12.18 -2.43 -0.43
N ARG A 265 -12.03 -2.55 0.88
CA ARG A 265 -12.39 -3.76 1.62
C ARG A 265 -12.55 -3.49 3.12
N THR A 266 -13.04 -4.48 3.84
CA THR A 266 -13.11 -4.48 5.31
C THR A 266 -12.51 -5.77 5.84
N VAL A 267 -11.85 -5.69 7.00
CA VAL A 267 -11.23 -6.85 7.66
C VAL A 267 -11.58 -6.85 9.14
N ARG A 268 -11.95 -8.01 9.66
CA ARG A 268 -12.27 -8.23 11.08
C ARG A 268 -11.04 -8.75 11.83
N TRP A 269 -10.71 -8.10 12.95
CA TRP A 269 -9.62 -8.45 13.86
C TRP A 269 -10.16 -8.76 15.26
N GLY A 270 -10.62 -10.00 15.44
CA GLY A 270 -11.22 -10.44 16.70
C GLY A 270 -12.64 -9.92 16.89
N LYS A 271 -13.14 -9.99 18.13
CA LYS A 271 -14.45 -9.46 18.52
C LYS A 271 -14.51 -7.94 18.50
N ASP A 272 -13.41 -7.30 18.86
CA ASP A 272 -13.45 -5.89 19.24
C ASP A 272 -13.16 -4.94 18.09
N LEU A 273 -12.46 -5.36 17.02
CA LEU A 273 -12.03 -4.44 15.97
C LEU A 273 -12.48 -4.91 14.58
N GLN A 274 -13.13 -4.02 13.86
CA GLN A 274 -13.26 -4.13 12.40
C GLN A 274 -12.75 -2.84 11.74
N ILE A 275 -11.99 -3.00 10.66
CA ILE A 275 -11.44 -1.88 9.89
C ILE A 275 -12.07 -1.84 8.49
N TRP A 276 -12.28 -0.64 7.97
CA TRP A 276 -12.68 -0.38 6.59
C TRP A 276 -11.57 0.41 5.92
N LEU A 277 -11.10 -0.10 4.80
CA LEU A 277 -10.03 0.49 4.00
C LEU A 277 -10.69 0.96 2.71
N ILE A 278 -10.84 2.27 2.53
CA ILE A 278 -11.51 2.84 1.35
C ILE A 278 -10.51 3.18 0.25
N GLU A 279 -10.99 3.16 -0.99
CA GLU A 279 -10.25 3.58 -2.17
C GLU A 279 -10.78 4.97 -2.60
N GLY A 280 -9.88 5.90 -2.91
CA GLY A 280 -10.24 7.31 -3.16
C GLY A 280 -9.86 7.85 -4.54
N ARG A 281 -9.42 7.01 -5.48
CA ARG A 281 -8.88 7.42 -6.78
C ARG A 281 -9.52 6.71 -7.97
N ASP A 282 -9.76 5.41 -7.89
CA ASP A 282 -10.24 4.56 -8.99
C ASP A 282 -11.64 4.98 -9.47
N TYR A 283 -12.53 5.41 -8.56
CA TYR A 283 -13.96 5.58 -8.83
C TYR A 283 -14.45 7.03 -8.77
N ARG A 284 -13.55 7.98 -8.54
CA ARG A 284 -13.92 9.37 -8.29
C ARG A 284 -14.30 10.13 -9.56
N SER A 285 -15.18 11.10 -9.39
CA SER A 285 -15.44 12.15 -10.37
C SER A 285 -14.24 13.11 -10.51
N PRO A 286 -14.08 13.77 -11.67
CA PRO A 286 -13.09 14.83 -11.84
C PRO A 286 -13.25 15.96 -10.80
N ASN A 287 -12.13 16.46 -10.26
CA ASN A 287 -12.16 17.55 -9.27
C ASN A 287 -12.92 18.81 -9.73
N PRO A 288 -12.87 19.24 -11.02
CA PRO A 288 -13.63 20.39 -11.51
C PRO A 288 -15.14 20.17 -11.67
N MET A 289 -15.65 18.93 -11.58
CA MET A 289 -17.09 18.67 -11.66
C MET A 289 -17.80 19.47 -10.55
N PRO A 290 -18.94 20.15 -10.81
CA PRO A 290 -19.71 20.79 -9.75
C PRO A 290 -20.12 19.80 -8.66
N ASP A 291 -20.08 20.23 -7.41
CA ASP A 291 -20.52 19.40 -6.28
C ASP A 291 -22.04 19.12 -6.36
N GLY A 292 -22.46 17.95 -5.92
CA GLY A 292 -23.83 17.47 -6.03
C GLY A 292 -23.96 15.95 -5.94
N PRO A 293 -25.18 15.40 -6.07
CA PRO A 293 -25.45 13.97 -5.86
C PRO A 293 -24.70 13.03 -6.81
N GLU A 294 -24.36 13.50 -8.01
CA GLU A 294 -23.63 12.73 -9.01
C GLU A 294 -22.10 12.82 -8.87
N LYS A 295 -21.60 13.72 -8.01
CA LYS A 295 -20.15 13.87 -7.78
C LYS A 295 -19.72 13.01 -6.59
N THR A 296 -18.70 12.19 -6.80
CA THR A 296 -18.28 11.20 -5.82
C THR A 296 -16.76 11.04 -5.79
N ILE A 297 -16.22 10.61 -4.66
CA ILE A 297 -14.87 10.06 -4.53
C ILE A 297 -14.93 8.54 -4.45
N LEU A 298 -15.87 7.98 -3.69
CA LEU A 298 -15.93 6.54 -3.44
C LEU A 298 -16.56 5.76 -4.61
N GLY A 299 -17.40 6.40 -5.41
CA GLY A 299 -18.32 5.72 -6.31
C GLY A 299 -19.53 5.11 -5.56
N LYS A 300 -20.61 4.86 -6.30
CA LYS A 300 -21.87 4.34 -5.76
C LYS A 300 -21.69 3.00 -5.03
N GLU A 301 -21.07 2.01 -5.69
CA GLU A 301 -20.94 0.65 -5.15
C GLU A 301 -20.15 0.61 -3.83
N GLN A 302 -19.03 1.34 -3.76
CA GLN A 302 -18.19 1.38 -2.57
C GLN A 302 -18.90 2.07 -1.41
N LYS A 303 -19.59 3.20 -1.67
CA LYS A 303 -20.35 3.94 -0.64
C LYS A 303 -21.49 3.09 -0.07
N GLU A 304 -22.29 2.45 -0.93
CA GLU A 304 -23.38 1.56 -0.50
C GLU A 304 -22.86 0.37 0.31
N ARG A 305 -21.76 -0.25 -0.15
CA ARG A 305 -21.12 -1.35 0.57
C ARG A 305 -20.56 -0.90 1.92
N LEU A 306 -19.95 0.27 2.01
CA LEU A 306 -19.45 0.84 3.25
C LEU A 306 -20.60 0.98 4.26
N PHE A 307 -21.68 1.66 3.87
CA PHE A 307 -22.82 1.88 4.76
C PHE A 307 -23.46 0.58 5.23
N ARG A 308 -23.66 -0.37 4.31
CA ARG A 308 -24.22 -1.68 4.64
C ARG A 308 -23.32 -2.45 5.61
N THR A 309 -22.04 -2.60 5.29
CA THR A 309 -21.13 -3.44 6.10
C THR A 309 -20.81 -2.84 7.47
N VAL A 310 -20.83 -1.51 7.60
CA VAL A 310 -20.72 -0.86 8.92
C VAL A 310 -21.95 -1.17 9.78
N LYS A 311 -23.16 -1.09 9.22
CA LYS A 311 -24.41 -1.44 9.93
C LYS A 311 -24.49 -2.93 10.30
N GLU A 312 -23.96 -3.80 9.45
CA GLU A 312 -23.88 -5.25 9.70
C GLU A 312 -22.83 -5.62 10.75
N SER A 313 -21.88 -4.72 11.05
CA SER A 313 -20.77 -5.01 11.95
C SER A 313 -21.19 -5.00 13.41
N ASP A 314 -20.92 -6.10 14.11
CA ASP A 314 -21.05 -6.25 15.56
C ASP A 314 -19.73 -5.99 16.32
N ALA A 315 -18.73 -5.37 15.70
CA ALA A 315 -17.47 -5.05 16.36
C ALA A 315 -17.66 -3.98 17.44
N THR A 316 -16.97 -4.13 18.57
CA THR A 316 -16.95 -3.12 19.64
C THR A 316 -16.46 -1.76 19.12
N PHE A 317 -15.41 -1.77 18.29
CA PHE A 317 -14.78 -0.61 17.68
C PHE A 317 -14.74 -0.75 16.16
N ARG A 318 -15.12 0.34 15.48
CA ARG A 318 -15.13 0.43 14.02
C ARG A 318 -14.14 1.52 13.59
N VAL A 319 -13.22 1.20 12.69
CA VAL A 319 -12.23 2.18 12.21
C VAL A 319 -12.28 2.28 10.71
N LEU A 320 -12.71 3.44 10.20
CA LEU A 320 -12.58 3.79 8.79
C LEU A 320 -11.20 4.39 8.55
N ILE A 321 -10.47 3.80 7.60
CA ILE A 321 -9.13 4.25 7.22
C ILE A 321 -9.19 4.74 5.77
N SER A 322 -8.86 6.02 5.60
CA SER A 322 -8.99 6.76 4.34
C SER A 322 -7.63 7.25 3.86
N PRO A 323 -7.34 7.29 2.55
CA PRO A 323 -6.14 7.97 2.09
C PRO A 323 -6.20 9.48 2.42
N THR A 324 -7.37 10.09 2.23
CA THR A 324 -7.57 11.53 2.36
C THR A 324 -8.55 11.92 3.48
N PRO A 325 -8.54 13.17 3.96
CA PRO A 325 -9.43 13.64 5.02
C PRO A 325 -10.93 13.56 4.69
N ILE A 326 -11.72 13.08 5.66
CA ILE A 326 -13.19 13.20 5.68
C ILE A 326 -13.64 14.32 6.62
N ILE A 327 -12.89 14.50 7.71
CA ILE A 327 -13.12 15.50 8.74
C ILE A 327 -11.81 16.26 9.00
N GLY A 328 -11.95 17.56 9.28
CA GLY A 328 -10.90 18.38 9.86
C GLY A 328 -10.52 19.56 8.98
N PRO A 329 -9.66 20.46 9.48
CA PRO A 329 -9.29 21.67 8.76
C PRO A 329 -8.43 21.30 7.56
N ASP A 330 -8.76 21.75 6.36
CA ASP A 330 -7.86 21.61 5.21
C ASP A 330 -7.39 22.99 4.73
N ARG A 331 -6.44 23.01 3.79
CA ARG A 331 -6.01 24.25 3.14
C ARG A 331 -7.18 24.79 2.32
N GLY A 332 -7.51 26.07 2.49
CA GLY A 332 -8.70 26.66 1.85
C GLY A 332 -8.76 26.62 0.32
N ARG A 333 -7.64 26.30 -0.37
CA ARG A 333 -7.60 26.11 -1.83
C ARG A 333 -7.61 24.64 -2.28
N LYS A 334 -7.62 23.69 -1.35
CA LYS A 334 -7.64 22.25 -1.67
C LYS A 334 -9.04 21.83 -2.10
N ASN A 335 -9.10 20.98 -3.12
CA ASN A 335 -10.35 20.46 -3.66
C ASN A 335 -10.14 19.03 -4.18
N ASP A 336 -9.81 18.14 -3.26
CA ASP A 336 -9.38 16.78 -3.57
C ASP A 336 -9.92 15.72 -2.59
N ASN A 337 -10.58 16.12 -1.50
CA ASN A 337 -11.10 15.19 -0.50
C ASN A 337 -12.45 15.62 0.08
N HIS A 338 -13.06 14.75 0.88
CA HIS A 338 -14.39 14.94 1.47
C HIS A 338 -14.46 16.09 2.49
N ALA A 339 -13.34 16.56 3.03
CA ALA A 339 -13.30 17.74 3.88
C ALA A 339 -13.30 19.06 3.06
N ASN A 340 -13.23 19.00 1.72
CA ASN A 340 -13.21 20.18 0.87
C ASN A 340 -14.58 20.53 0.29
N VAL A 341 -14.79 21.82 0.02
CA VAL A 341 -16.08 22.36 -0.46
C VAL A 341 -16.57 21.68 -1.73
N GLY A 342 -15.67 21.30 -2.65
CA GLY A 342 -16.08 20.69 -3.91
C GLY A 342 -16.47 19.22 -3.82
N PHE A 343 -16.45 18.59 -2.63
CA PHE A 343 -16.98 17.24 -2.40
C PHE A 343 -17.88 17.23 -1.14
N SER A 344 -18.57 18.35 -0.88
CA SER A 344 -19.37 18.52 0.34
C SER A 344 -20.58 17.61 0.37
N HIS A 345 -21.23 17.35 -0.77
CA HIS A 345 -22.41 16.50 -0.82
C HIS A 345 -22.13 15.09 -0.30
N GLU A 346 -21.22 14.35 -0.95
CA GLU A 346 -20.82 13.02 -0.46
C GLU A 346 -20.11 13.11 0.91
N GLY A 347 -19.32 14.16 1.15
CA GLY A 347 -18.68 14.37 2.44
C GLY A 347 -19.67 14.49 3.60
N ASN A 348 -20.80 15.17 3.39
CA ASN A 348 -21.86 15.30 4.40
C ASN A 348 -22.55 13.97 4.65
N GLU A 349 -22.91 13.23 3.58
CA GLU A 349 -23.49 11.88 3.73
C GLU A 349 -22.58 10.97 4.56
N LEU A 350 -21.28 10.98 4.30
CA LEU A 350 -20.30 10.21 5.05
C LEU A 350 -20.21 10.67 6.51
N ARG A 351 -20.13 11.99 6.76
CA ARG A 351 -20.02 12.53 8.12
C ARG A 351 -21.26 12.26 8.95
N GLU A 352 -22.45 12.46 8.40
CA GLU A 352 -23.73 12.15 9.04
C GLU A 352 -23.84 10.65 9.33
N PHE A 353 -23.52 9.80 8.35
CA PHE A 353 -23.54 8.36 8.56
C PHE A 353 -22.58 7.94 9.66
N ILE A 354 -21.31 8.36 9.60
CA ILE A 354 -20.27 7.97 10.57
C ILE A 354 -20.62 8.47 11.98
N ALA A 355 -21.11 9.71 12.10
CA ALA A 355 -21.49 10.27 13.39
C ALA A 355 -22.72 9.61 14.02
N SER A 356 -23.56 8.95 13.22
CA SER A 356 -24.67 8.13 13.72
C SER A 356 -24.23 6.76 14.26
N GLN A 357 -22.95 6.37 14.11
CA GLN A 357 -22.44 5.07 14.56
C GLN A 357 -21.76 5.19 15.93
N GLU A 358 -22.07 4.25 16.81
CA GLU A 358 -21.33 4.12 18.07
C GLU A 358 -19.90 3.58 17.84
N ASN A 359 -18.94 4.11 18.60
CA ASN A 359 -17.54 3.66 18.61
C ASN A 359 -16.87 3.61 17.22
N MET A 360 -17.20 4.57 16.35
CA MET A 360 -16.60 4.69 15.02
C MET A 360 -15.55 5.80 14.96
N TYR A 361 -14.37 5.49 14.42
CA TYR A 361 -13.24 6.41 14.29
C TYR A 361 -12.78 6.50 12.84
N ILE A 362 -12.18 7.64 12.49
CA ILE A 362 -11.55 7.85 11.18
C ILE A 362 -10.06 8.05 11.38
N VAL A 363 -9.25 7.36 10.59
CA VAL A 363 -7.81 7.60 10.46
C VAL A 363 -7.51 7.92 9.00
N CYS A 364 -6.72 8.96 8.72
CA CYS A 364 -6.38 9.33 7.35
C CYS A 364 -4.97 9.88 7.18
N GLY A 365 -4.57 10.04 5.92
CA GLY A 365 -3.28 10.56 5.50
C GLY A 365 -3.31 11.94 4.83
N ASP A 366 -2.49 12.08 3.78
CA ASP A 366 -2.45 13.18 2.78
C ASP A 366 -1.96 14.56 3.28
N ARG A 367 -2.31 14.98 4.50
CA ARG A 367 -2.08 16.39 4.89
C ARG A 367 -0.64 16.75 5.26
N HIS A 368 0.23 15.80 5.58
CA HIS A 368 1.61 16.05 6.05
C HIS A 368 1.69 16.89 7.36
N TRP A 369 0.63 16.88 8.17
CA TRP A 369 0.65 17.33 9.56
C TRP A 369 -0.33 16.51 10.39
N GLN A 370 -0.13 16.47 11.70
CA GLN A 370 -0.99 15.74 12.62
C GLN A 370 -2.15 16.62 13.10
N TYR A 371 -3.33 16.02 13.24
CA TYR A 371 -4.50 16.69 13.80
C TYR A 371 -5.45 15.66 14.43
N VAL A 372 -6.31 16.14 15.32
CA VAL A 372 -7.46 15.40 15.84
C VAL A 372 -8.67 16.31 15.71
N SER A 373 -9.81 15.77 15.30
CA SER A 373 -11.04 16.53 15.12
C SER A 373 -12.24 15.70 15.56
N VAL A 374 -13.25 16.39 16.10
CA VAL A 374 -14.52 15.79 16.49
C VAL A 374 -15.60 16.41 15.61
N PHE A 375 -16.47 15.56 15.07
CA PHE A 375 -17.66 15.97 14.35
C PHE A 375 -18.88 15.45 15.11
N SER A 376 -19.84 16.33 15.38
CA SER A 376 -21.10 16.01 16.03
C SER A 376 -22.25 16.47 15.13
N ILE A 377 -23.27 15.63 14.98
CA ILE A 377 -24.54 16.04 14.38
C ILE A 377 -25.17 17.07 15.32
N SER A 378 -25.54 18.23 14.78
CA SER A 378 -26.21 19.31 15.51
C SER A 378 -27.65 18.96 15.85
#